data_AF-A0A1H8FF93-F1
#
_entry.id   AF-A0A1H8FF93-F1
#
_cell.length_a   1.000
_cell.length_b   1.000
_cell.length_c   1.000
_cell.angle_alpha   90.00
_cell.angle_beta   90.00
_cell.angle_gamma   90.00
#
_symmetry.space_group_name_H-M   'P 1'
#
loop_
_entity.id
_entity.type
_entity.pdbx_description
1 polymer ?
#
loop_
_entity_poly.entity_id
_entity_poly.type
_entity_poly.pdbx_seq_one_letter_code
_entity_poly.pdbx_strand_id
1 'polypeptide(L)' 'MISAAFSSALLTYSATHNPTPPSHFGTRYDATGTFLREPGNTVVCHLIEGSPAQRPQRKRKTLWKS' A
#
# COMPACT_ATOMS: atom_id res chain seq x y z
N MET A 1 -10.60 29.80 6.30
CA MET A 1 -9.52 28.81 6.51
C MET A 1 -9.79 27.63 5.62
N ILE A 2 -9.05 27.46 4.53
CA ILE A 2 -9.18 26.27 3.69
C ILE A 2 -8.41 25.17 4.41
N SER A 3 -9.15 24.27 5.07
CA SER A 3 -8.59 22.96 5.42
C SER A 3 -8.00 22.41 4.14
N ALA A 4 -6.72 22.01 4.15
CA ALA A 4 -6.16 21.30 3.01
C ALA A 4 -6.92 19.97 2.92
N ALA A 5 -8.02 19.98 2.17
CA ALA A 5 -8.83 18.81 1.92
C ALA A 5 -7.90 17.73 1.37
N PHE A 6 -8.09 16.48 1.81
CA PHE A 6 -7.37 15.35 1.28
C PHE A 6 -7.39 15.40 -0.25
N SER A 7 -6.27 15.05 -0.88
CA SER A 7 -6.26 14.94 -2.34
C SER A 7 -7.33 13.94 -2.78
N SER A 8 -7.97 14.19 -3.91
CA SER A 8 -9.05 13.33 -4.43
C SER A 8 -8.63 11.85 -4.50
N ALA A 9 -7.36 11.59 -4.85
CA ALA A 9 -6.80 10.23 -4.90
C ALA A 9 -6.79 9.50 -3.54
N LEU A 10 -6.76 10.20 -2.41
CA LEU A 10 -6.81 9.59 -1.08
C LEU A 10 -8.25 9.27 -0.65
N LEU A 11 -9.25 9.96 -1.19
CA LEU A 11 -10.65 9.76 -0.80
C LEU A 11 -11.14 8.34 -1.12
N THR A 12 -10.58 7.68 -2.14
CA THR A 12 -10.88 6.27 -2.46
C THR A 12 -10.60 5.30 -1.30
N TYR A 13 -9.71 5.67 -0.37
CA TYR A 13 -9.36 4.85 0.79
C TYR A 13 -10.15 5.23 2.06
N SER A 14 -11.13 6.13 1.96
CA SER A 14 -12.03 6.52 3.06
C SER A 14 -13.19 5.53 3.21
N ALA A 15 -13.51 5.14 4.44
CA ALA A 15 -14.68 4.29 4.73
C ALA A 15 -16.02 4.93 4.30
N THR A 16 -16.13 6.27 4.33
CA THR A 16 -17.34 6.98 3.90
C THR A 16 -17.54 6.89 2.39
N HIS A 17 -16.45 6.88 1.61
CA HIS A 17 -16.51 6.89 0.14
C HIS A 17 -16.42 5.47 -0.45
N ASN A 18 -15.89 4.50 0.30
CA ASN A 18 -15.79 3.11 -0.10
C ASN A 18 -16.17 2.19 1.09
N PRO A 19 -17.48 1.94 1.29
CA PRO A 19 -17.97 1.18 2.45
C PRO A 19 -17.76 -0.34 2.32
N THR A 20 -17.47 -0.84 1.12
CA THR A 20 -17.18 -2.26 0.90
C THR A 20 -15.74 -2.59 1.25
N PRO A 21 -15.46 -3.80 1.78
CA PRO A 21 -14.10 -4.26 1.99
C PRO A 21 -13.26 -4.19 0.69
N PRO A 22 -11.95 -3.95 0.75
CA PRO A 22 -11.09 -4.00 -0.43
C PRO A 22 -11.21 -5.34 -1.16
N SER A 23 -11.18 -5.32 -2.50
CA SER A 23 -11.40 -6.49 -3.36
C SER A 23 -10.47 -7.69 -3.09
N HIS A 24 -9.30 -7.43 -2.53
CA HIS A 24 -8.28 -8.44 -2.24
C HIS A 24 -8.32 -8.96 -0.79
N PHE A 25 -9.22 -8.43 0.05
CA PHE A 25 -9.43 -8.90 1.40
C PHE A 25 -9.96 -10.35 1.39
N GLY A 26 -9.35 -11.24 2.17
CA GLY A 26 -9.67 -12.66 2.22
C GLY A 26 -9.11 -13.51 1.08
N THR A 27 -8.51 -12.89 0.05
CA THR A 27 -7.86 -13.60 -1.07
C THR A 27 -6.35 -13.39 -1.10
N ARG A 28 -5.89 -12.13 -1.04
CA ARG A 28 -4.46 -11.80 -1.00
C ARG A 28 -3.94 -11.58 0.41
N TYR A 29 -4.79 -11.12 1.32
CA TYR A 29 -4.43 -10.87 2.71
C TYR A 29 -5.63 -11.05 3.64
N ASP A 30 -5.35 -11.38 4.89
CA ASP A 30 -6.35 -11.53 5.94
C ASP A 30 -6.49 -10.27 6.83
N ALA A 31 -7.36 -10.35 7.85
CA ALA A 31 -7.59 -9.28 8.81
C ALA A 31 -6.37 -8.94 9.70
N THR A 32 -5.38 -9.84 9.79
CA THR A 32 -4.11 -9.56 10.50
C THR A 32 -3.11 -8.81 9.61
N GLY A 33 -3.43 -8.65 8.32
CA GLY A 33 -2.52 -8.10 7.32
C GLY A 33 -1.48 -9.10 6.81
N THR A 34 -1.68 -10.40 7.07
CA THR A 34 -0.79 -11.45 6.58
C THR A 34 -1.15 -11.79 5.14
N PHE A 35 -0.13 -11.93 4.28
CA PHE A 35 -0.33 -12.33 2.89
C PHE A 35 -0.72 -13.82 2.79
N LEU A 36 -1.74 -14.09 1.99
CA LEU A 36 -2.24 -15.42 1.69
C LEU A 36 -1.54 -15.99 0.44
N ARG A 37 -1.60 -17.30 0.27
CA ARG A 37 -0.99 -17.98 -0.87
C ARG A 37 -1.78 -17.69 -2.15
N GLU A 38 -1.17 -16.94 -3.06
CA GLU A 38 -1.73 -16.64 -4.38
C GLU A 38 -0.65 -16.91 -5.46
N PRO A 39 -0.61 -18.13 -6.03
CA PRO A 39 0.40 -18.47 -7.03
C PRO A 39 0.16 -17.73 -8.35
N GLY A 40 1.22 -17.18 -8.93
CA GLY A 40 1.21 -16.50 -10.22
C GLY A 40 2.60 -16.10 -10.67
N ASN A 41 2.75 -15.78 -11.96
CA ASN A 41 4.03 -15.47 -12.59
C ASN A 41 3.99 -14.05 -13.13
N THR A 42 5.10 -13.31 -13.01
CA THR A 42 5.22 -11.97 -13.59
C THR A 42 6.70 -11.59 -13.79
N VAL A 43 6.97 -10.66 -14.71
CA VAL A 43 8.29 -10.08 -14.90
C VAL A 43 8.36 -8.79 -14.07
N VAL A 44 9.36 -8.66 -13.21
CA VAL A 44 9.51 -7.50 -12.32
C VAL A 44 10.95 -7.00 -12.28
N CYS A 45 11.11 -5.71 -11.98
CA CYS A 45 12.41 -5.09 -11.72
C CYS A 45 12.59 -4.90 -10.21
N HIS A 46 13.58 -5.58 -9.64
CA HIS A 46 13.91 -5.42 -8.23
C HIS A 46 14.79 -4.21 -7.98
N LEU A 47 14.57 -3.52 -6.87
CA LEU A 47 15.58 -2.62 -6.34
C LEU A 47 16.77 -3.44 -5.88
N ILE A 48 17.96 -3.07 -6.36
CA ILE A 48 19.20 -3.70 -5.91
C ILE A 48 19.41 -3.35 -4.44
N GLU A 49 19.72 -4.36 -3.63
CA GLU A 49 20.01 -4.19 -2.23
C GLU A 49 21.23 -3.28 -2.02
N GLY A 50 21.16 -2.36 -1.05
CA GLY A 50 22.22 -1.39 -0.78
C GLY A 50 22.33 -0.26 -1.81
N SER A 51 21.59 -0.30 -2.91
CA SER A 51 21.65 0.74 -3.93
C SER A 51 21.24 2.12 -3.37
N PRO A 52 21.76 3.22 -3.94
CA PRO A 52 21.37 4.58 -3.56
C PRO A 52 19.85 4.81 -3.64
N ALA A 53 19.16 4.12 -4.55
CA ALA A 53 17.71 4.19 -4.72
C ALA A 53 16.92 3.44 -3.62
N GLN A 54 17.48 2.40 -2.99
CA GLN A 54 16.78 1.62 -1.97
C GLN A 54 16.55 2.42 -0.68
N ARG A 55 17.55 3.21 -0.26
CA ARG A 55 17.51 3.97 1.00
C ARG A 55 16.32 4.95 1.10
N PRO A 56 16.04 5.84 0.11
CA PRO A 56 14.88 6.72 0.19
C PRO A 56 13.55 5.96 0.17
N GLN A 57 13.42 4.88 -0.60
CA GLN A 57 12.20 4.04 -0.58
C GLN A 57 11.99 3.37 0.78
N ARG A 58 13.07 2.88 1.42
CA ARG A 58 13.02 2.34 2.78
C ARG A 58 12.58 3.39 3.80
N LYS A 59 13.13 4.61 3.73
CA LYS A 59 12.73 5.73 4.62
C LYS A 59 11.25 6.09 4.48
N ARG A 60 10.71 6.09 3.25
CA ARG A 60 9.28 6.33 3.02
C ARG A 60 8.42 5.24 3.65
N LYS A 61 8.83 3.97 3.52
CA LYS A 61 8.13 2.84 4.15
C LYS A 61 8.16 2.90 5.67
N THR A 62 9.28 3.32 6.28
CA THR A 62 9.36 3.48 7.74
C THR A 62 8.47 4.62 8.21
N LEU A 63 8.43 5.74 7.50
CA LEU A 63 7.54 6.87 7.83
C LEU A 63 6.07 6.45 7.82
N TRP A 64 5.64 5.63 6.85
CA TRP A 64 4.26 5.13 6.81
C TRP A 64 3.89 4.22 7.98
N LYS A 65 4.88 3.55 8.59
CA LYS A 65 4.65 2.62 9.71
C LYS A 65 4.67 3.30 11.08
N SER A 66 5.23 4.51 11.18
CA SER A 66 5.26 5.33 12.40
C SER A 66 3.97 6.10 12.56
#